data_AF-A0A7X2BUN8-F1
#
_entry.id   AF-A0A7X2BUN8-F1
#
_cell.length_a   1.000
_cell.length_b   1.000
_cell.length_c   1.000
_cell.angle_alpha   90.00
_cell.angle_beta   90.00
_cell.angle_gamma   90.00
#
_symmetry.space_group_name_H-M   'P 1'
#
loop_
_entity.id
_entity.type
_entity.pdbx_description
1 polymer ?
#
loop_
_entity_poly.entity_id
_entity_poly.type
_entity_poly.pdbx_seq_one_letter_code
_entity_poly.pdbx_strand_id
1 'polypeptide(L)' 'MSVPYLPLAAWNKHWKVDGSRVRCRLCNHVQDLTQAGAFTHTPYCKARTVEPQYPSRELATLLQEKIRLGLF' A
#
# COMPACT_ATOMS: atom_id res chain seq x y z
N MET A 1 -5.93 -10.44 19.26
CA MET A 1 -4.73 -11.10 18.72
C MET A 1 -4.52 -10.61 17.29
N SER A 2 -3.53 -9.75 17.03
CA SER A 2 -3.18 -9.31 15.68
C SER A 2 -2.33 -10.41 15.03
N VAL A 3 -2.88 -11.11 14.04
CA VAL A 3 -2.09 -12.07 13.26
C VAL A 3 -1.05 -11.28 12.47
N PRO A 4 0.26 -11.54 12.62
CA PRO A 4 1.32 -10.68 12.09
C PRO A 4 1.35 -10.57 10.54
N TYR A 5 0.60 -11.43 9.84
CA TYR A 5 0.50 -11.43 8.38
C TYR A 5 -0.75 -10.71 7.83
N LEU A 6 -1.75 -10.43 8.66
CA LEU A 6 -2.99 -9.76 8.26
C LEU A 6 -2.74 -8.36 7.66
N PRO A 7 -1.85 -7.52 8.20
CA PRO A 7 -1.67 -6.15 7.71
C PRO A 7 -1.14 -6.10 6.28
N LEU A 8 -0.14 -6.95 5.95
CA LEU A 8 0.40 -7.02 4.59
C LEU A 8 -0.57 -7.67 3.61
N ALA A 9 -1.32 -8.69 4.05
CA ALA A 9 -2.36 -9.29 3.22
C ALA A 9 -3.49 -8.29 2.91
N ALA A 10 -3.90 -7.48 3.88
CA ALA A 10 -4.87 -6.40 3.68
C ALA A 10 -4.33 -5.33 2.74
N TRP A 11 -3.07 -4.90 2.92
CA TRP A 11 -2.41 -3.96 2.02
C TRP A 11 -2.39 -4.50 0.57
N ASN A 12 -2.04 -5.76 0.39
CA ASN A 12 -2.01 -6.44 -0.92
C ASN A 12 -3.40 -6.59 -1.58
N LYS A 13 -4.51 -6.43 -0.86
CA LYS A 13 -5.85 -6.39 -1.48
C LYS A 13 -6.10 -5.08 -2.22
N HIS A 14 -5.54 -3.98 -1.72
CA HIS A 14 -5.73 -2.65 -2.30
C HIS A 14 -4.62 -2.30 -3.29
N TRP A 15 -3.42 -2.79 -3.05
CA TRP A 15 -2.21 -2.37 -3.75
C TRP A 15 -1.49 -3.54 -4.42
N LYS A 16 -0.81 -3.24 -5.53
CA LYS A 16 0.12 -4.15 -6.20
C LYS A 16 1.41 -3.38 -6.46
N VAL A 17 2.53 -3.91 -6.00
CA VAL A 17 3.86 -3.40 -6.37
C VAL A 17 4.28 -4.00 -7.72
N ASP A 18 4.82 -3.17 -8.59
CA ASP A 18 5.35 -3.54 -9.91
C ASP A 18 6.66 -2.75 -10.13
N GLY A 19 7.78 -3.36 -9.75
CA GLY A 19 9.08 -2.68 -9.69
C GLY A 19 9.05 -1.47 -8.75
N SER A 20 9.39 -0.29 -9.28
CA SER A 20 9.38 0.99 -8.54
C SER A 20 7.98 1.63 -8.43
N ARG A 21 6.93 0.97 -8.91
CA ARG A 21 5.59 1.54 -8.98
C ARG A 21 4.61 0.81 -8.09
N VAL A 22 3.61 1.54 -7.61
CA VAL A 22 2.44 0.99 -6.92
C VAL A 22 1.20 1.22 -7.75
N ARG A 23 0.39 0.17 -7.88
CA ARG A 23 -0.88 0.17 -8.59
C ARG A 23 -2.02 -0.06 -7.61
N CYS A 24 -3.07 0.75 -7.69
CA CYS A 24 -4.32 0.43 -7.02
C CYS A 24 -5.02 -0.71 -7.79
N ARG A 25 -5.39 -1.78 -7.10
CA ARG A 25 -6.07 -2.94 -7.73
C ARG A 25 -7.51 -2.66 -8.14
N LEU A 26 -8.14 -1.59 -7.62
CA LEU A 26 -9.51 -1.24 -7.93
C LEU A 26 -9.63 -0.29 -9.12
N CYS A 27 -8.81 0.76 -9.19
CA CYS A 27 -8.85 1.71 -10.31
C CYS A 27 -7.74 1.52 -11.35
N ASN A 28 -6.80 0.60 -11.12
CA ASN A 28 -5.61 0.38 -11.96
C ASN A 28 -4.70 1.59 -12.15
N HIS A 29 -4.95 2.72 -11.47
CA HIS A 29 -4.03 3.85 -11.47
C HIS A 29 -2.67 3.42 -10.92
N VAL A 30 -1.61 3.99 -11.46
CA VAL A 30 -0.23 3.68 -11.12
C VAL A 30 0.46 4.96 -10.67
N GLN A 31 1.20 4.86 -9.57
CA GLN A 31 2.04 5.94 -9.08
C GLN A 31 3.43 5.41 -8.77
N ASP A 32 4.46 6.23 -8.97
CA ASP A 32 5.82 5.84 -8.61
C ASP A 32 5.98 5.89 -7.08
N LEU A 33 6.63 4.86 -6.51
CA LEU A 33 6.84 4.75 -5.07
C LEU A 33 7.78 5.84 -4.53
N THR A 34 8.62 6.43 -5.39
CA THR A 34 9.54 7.53 -5.05
C THR A 34 8.84 8.88 -4.92
N GLN A 35 7.59 9.00 -5.39
CA GLN A 35 6.82 10.23 -5.20
C GLN A 35 6.44 10.38 -3.72
N ALA A 36 6.84 11.51 -3.12
CA ALA A 36 6.64 11.78 -1.70
C ALA A 36 5.17 12.06 -1.30
N GLY A 37 4.29 12.25 -2.29
CA GLY A 37 2.89 12.64 -2.11
C GLY A 37 1.94 11.47 -1.85
N ALA A 38 0.70 11.81 -1.52
CA ALA A 38 -0.39 10.84 -1.41
C ALA A 38 -0.65 10.14 -2.77
N PHE A 39 -1.20 8.94 -2.70
CA PHE A 39 -1.63 8.23 -3.90
C PHE A 39 -2.86 8.91 -4.52
N THR A 40 -2.75 9.22 -5.81
CA THR A 40 -3.86 9.78 -6.57
C THR A 40 -4.67 8.67 -7.22
N HIS A 41 -5.95 8.57 -6.89
CA HIS A 41 -6.87 7.63 -7.55
C HIS A 41 -7.52 8.27 -8.77
N THR A 42 -8.00 7.43 -9.70
CA THR A 42 -8.95 7.91 -10.71
C THR A 42 -10.25 8.39 -10.05
N PRO A 43 -11.03 9.26 -10.72
CA PRO A 43 -12.38 9.58 -10.30
C PRO A 43 -13.20 8.30 -10.04
N TYR A 44 -14.06 8.33 -9.02
CA TYR A 44 -14.96 7.24 -8.62
C TYR A 44 -14.31 5.92 -8.20
N CYS A 45 -13.00 5.90 -7.92
CA CYS A 45 -12.37 4.71 -7.35
C CYS A 45 -12.99 4.37 -5.98
N LYS A 46 -13.43 3.12 -5.81
CA LYS A 46 -13.99 2.63 -4.53
C LYS A 46 -12.98 2.59 -3.38
N ALA A 47 -11.67 2.58 -3.69
CA ALA A 47 -10.61 2.69 -2.67
C ALA A 47 -10.29 4.14 -2.30
N ARG A 48 -10.85 5.14 -3.01
CA ARG A 48 -10.62 6.54 -2.66
C ARG A 48 -11.32 6.85 -1.34
N THR A 49 -10.54 7.28 -0.36
CA THR A 49 -11.00 7.75 0.96
C THR A 49 -10.90 9.27 1.06
N VAL A 50 -11.51 9.84 2.09
CA VAL A 50 -11.32 11.26 2.45
C VAL A 50 -9.88 11.50 2.90
N GLU A 51 -9.32 10.54 3.64
CA GLU A 51 -7.95 10.59 4.10
C GLU A 51 -6.96 10.26 2.98
N PRO A 52 -5.80 10.95 2.92
CA PRO A 52 -4.74 10.65 1.96
C PRO A 52 -4.11 9.28 2.27
N GLN A 53 -3.96 8.46 1.23
CA GLN A 53 -3.32 7.15 1.31
C GLN A 53 -1.86 7.27 0.89
N TYR A 54 -0.95 6.59 1.58
CA TYR A 54 0.49 6.64 1.31
C TYR A 54 1.05 5.23 1.16
N PRO A 55 0.80 4.54 0.03
CA PRO A 55 1.12 3.13 -0.13
C PRO A 55 2.61 2.82 0.13
N SER A 56 3.51 3.71 -0.28
CA SER A 56 4.95 3.55 -0.03
C SER A 56 5.29 3.58 1.46
N ARG A 57 4.71 4.51 2.22
CA ARG A 57 4.96 4.66 3.67
C ARG A 57 4.33 3.52 4.45
N GLU A 58 3.09 3.19 4.12
CA GLU A 58 2.37 2.04 4.68
C GLU A 58 3.18 0.75 4.48
N LEU A 59 3.65 0.49 3.25
CA LEU A 59 4.47 -0.69 2.94
C LEU A 59 5.78 -0.69 3.72
N ALA A 60 6.48 0.44 3.82
CA ALA A 60 7.72 0.54 4.58
C ALA A 60 7.52 0.19 6.06
N THR A 61 6.47 0.71 6.70
CA THR A 61 6.12 0.37 8.08
C THR A 61 5.80 -1.12 8.25
N LEU A 62 5.03 -1.70 7.32
CA LEU A 62 4.69 -3.12 7.35
C LEU A 62 5.91 -4.03 7.21
N LEU A 63 6.86 -3.65 6.35
CA LEU A 63 8.11 -4.38 6.16
C LEU A 63 9.01 -4.26 7.39
N GLN A 64 9.18 -3.05 7.94
CA GLN A 64 9.97 -2.83 9.16
C GLN A 64 9.46 -3.67 10.33
N GLU A 65 8.14 -3.74 10.52
CA GLU A 65 7.55 -4.55 11.58
C GLU A 65 7.82 -6.05 11.36
N LYS A 66 7.69 -6.54 10.13
CA LYS A 66 8.06 -7.93 9.81
C LYS A 66 9.54 -8.22 10.07
N ILE A 67 10.44 -7.26 9.78
CA ILE A 67 11.89 -7.43 9.97
C ILE A 67 12.16 -7.52 11.47
N ARG A 68 11.56 -6.62 12.25
CA ARG A 68 11.66 -6.60 13.72
C ARG A 68 11.17 -7.90 14.35
N LEU A 69 10.12 -8.50 13.79
CA LEU A 69 9.56 -9.76 14.26
C LEU A 69 10.28 -11.01 13.72
N GLY A 70 11.26 -10.85 12.83
CA GLY A 70 11.98 -11.98 12.21
C GLY A 70 11.10 -12.85 11.30
N LEU A 71 10.09 -12.27 10.66
CA LEU A 71 9.08 -13.00 9.85
C LEU A 71 9.41 -13.03 8.35
N PHE A 72 10.69 -13.20 8.03
CA PHE A 72 11.23 -13.30 6.68
C PHE A 72 11.99 -14.61 6.47
#